data_AF-Q09GN8-F1
#
_entry.id   AF-Q09GN8-F1
#
_cell.length_a   1.000
_cell.length_b   1.000
_cell.length_c   1.000
_cell.angle_alpha   90.00
_cell.angle_beta   90.00
_cell.angle_gamma   90.00
#
_symmetry.space_group_name_H-M   'P 1'
#
loop_
_entity.id
_entity.type
_entity.pdbx_description
1 polymer ?
#
loop_
_entity_poly.entity_id
_entity_poly.type
_entity_poly.pdbx_seq_one_letter_code
_entity_poly.pdbx_strand_id
1 'polypeptide(L)'
;FRIQYNSALGPYKGGLRFHPSVNLSILKFLGFEQILKNSLTTLPMGGGKGGSDFDPKGKSDNEVMRFCQSFMTELQRHVGADTDVPAGDIGVGGREIGYLFGQYKRLRNEFTGVLTGKNIKWGGSLIRPEATGYGAVYFLEEM
;
A
#
# COMPACT_ATOMS: atom_id res chain seq x y z
N PHE A 1 -9.91 -5.37 5.02
CA PHE A 1 -8.89 -6.29 5.58
C PHE A 1 -7.53 -5.59 5.67
N ARG A 2 -6.74 -5.92 6.71
CA ARG A 2 -5.30 -5.64 6.76
C ARG A 2 -4.60 -6.83 7.43
N ILE A 3 -3.73 -7.51 6.68
CA ILE A 3 -2.98 -8.69 7.10
C ILE A 3 -1.54 -8.26 7.35
N GLN A 4 -1.18 -8.14 8.62
CA GLN A 4 0.15 -7.85 9.10
C GLN A 4 0.88 -9.17 9.33
N TYR A 5 1.58 -9.66 8.30
CA TYR A 5 1.95 -11.07 8.20
C TYR A 5 3.25 -11.38 8.96
N ASN A 6 4.29 -10.58 8.77
CA ASN A 6 5.57 -10.74 9.46
C ASN A 6 6.31 -9.40 9.57
N SER A 7 6.89 -9.10 10.73
CA SER A 7 7.66 -7.86 11.00
C SER A 7 9.10 -8.13 11.44
N ALA A 8 9.67 -9.30 11.12
CA ALA A 8 10.98 -9.69 11.62
C ALA A 8 12.13 -8.80 11.11
N LEU A 9 12.01 -8.28 9.87
CA LEU A 9 13.03 -7.42 9.25
C LEU A 9 12.70 -5.92 9.35
N GLY A 10 11.53 -5.54 9.87
CA GLY A 10 11.08 -4.16 9.94
C GLY A 10 9.55 -4.02 9.89
N PRO A 11 9.03 -2.79 9.75
CA PRO A 11 7.58 -2.52 9.68
C PRO A 11 6.90 -3.32 8.58
N TYR A 12 5.63 -3.68 8.77
CA TYR A 12 4.86 -4.38 7.75
C TYR A 12 4.79 -3.54 6.48
N LYS A 13 5.07 -4.16 5.32
CA LYS A 13 5.03 -3.47 4.03
C LYS A 13 4.21 -4.27 3.04
N GLY A 14 3.24 -3.59 2.42
CA GLY A 14 2.57 -4.11 1.22
C GLY A 14 1.26 -3.42 0.87
N GLY A 15 0.88 -3.56 -0.40
CA GLY A 15 -0.19 -2.81 -1.05
C GLY A 15 -1.60 -3.07 -0.52
N LEU A 16 -2.51 -2.16 -0.85
CA LEU A 16 -3.95 -2.28 -0.67
C LEU A 16 -4.61 -2.56 -2.03
N ARG A 17 -5.45 -3.59 -2.11
CA ARG A 17 -6.19 -3.95 -3.33
C ARG A 17 -7.69 -3.69 -3.17
N PHE A 18 -8.29 -2.95 -4.10
CA PHE A 18 -9.73 -2.77 -4.20
C PHE A 18 -10.23 -3.48 -5.46
N HIS A 19 -10.86 -4.64 -5.25
CA HIS A 19 -11.35 -5.46 -6.35
C HIS A 19 -12.45 -6.40 -5.84
N PRO A 20 -13.55 -6.64 -6.58
CA PRO A 20 -14.69 -7.44 -6.13
C PRO A 20 -14.35 -8.89 -5.75
N SER A 21 -13.24 -9.44 -6.25
CA SER A 21 -12.79 -10.78 -5.87
C SER A 21 -12.04 -10.84 -4.54
N VAL A 22 -11.65 -9.70 -3.95
CA VAL A 22 -10.84 -9.67 -2.71
C VAL A 22 -11.54 -10.41 -1.59
N ASN A 23 -10.82 -11.34 -0.98
CA ASN A 23 -11.23 -12.04 0.22
C ASN A 23 -10.00 -12.33 1.09
N LEU A 24 -10.20 -12.90 2.29
CA LEU A 24 -9.12 -13.19 3.23
C LEU A 24 -8.07 -14.14 2.64
N SER A 25 -8.49 -15.17 1.89
CA SER A 25 -7.57 -16.15 1.29
C SER A 25 -6.60 -15.48 0.31
N ILE A 26 -7.13 -14.67 -0.62
CA ILE A 26 -6.31 -13.92 -1.59
C ILE A 26 -5.33 -12.98 -0.89
N LEU A 27 -5.78 -12.26 0.14
CA LEU A 27 -4.91 -11.32 0.84
C LEU A 27 -3.84 -12.02 1.69
N LYS A 28 -4.15 -13.19 2.26
CA LYS A 28 -3.13 -14.02 2.92
C LYS A 28 -2.11 -14.55 1.91
N PHE A 29 -2.55 -15.04 0.76
CA PHE A 29 -1.64 -15.48 -0.31
C PHE A 29 -0.68 -14.36 -0.72
N LEU A 30 -1.22 -13.19 -1.09
CA LEU A 30 -0.41 -12.05 -1.50
C LEU A 30 0.48 -11.51 -0.36
N GLY A 31 -0.02 -11.51 0.88
CA GLY A 31 0.74 -11.08 2.05
C GLY A 31 1.90 -12.01 2.39
N PHE A 32 1.74 -13.31 2.17
CA PHE A 32 2.79 -14.31 2.36
C PHE A 32 3.94 -14.11 1.37
N GLU A 33 3.65 -14.00 0.07
CA GLU A 33 4.68 -13.73 -0.94
C GLU A 33 5.41 -12.40 -0.71
N GLN A 34 4.69 -11.40 -0.18
CA GLN A 34 5.25 -10.10 0.11
C GLN A 34 6.37 -10.16 1.17
N ILE A 35 6.35 -11.13 2.09
CA ILE A 35 7.43 -11.34 3.07
C ILE A 35 8.72 -11.67 2.35
N LEU A 36 8.68 -12.69 1.51
CA LEU A 36 9.86 -13.20 0.79
C LEU A 36 10.37 -12.14 -0.19
N LYS A 37 9.46 -11.51 -0.94
CA LYS A 37 9.81 -10.43 -1.86
C LYS A 37 10.52 -9.28 -1.15
N ASN A 38 10.01 -8.84 0.00
CA ASN A 38 10.62 -7.73 0.73
C ASN A 38 11.96 -8.12 1.34
N SER A 39 12.10 -9.35 1.85
CA SER A 39 13.37 -9.87 2.38
C SER A 39 14.50 -9.83 1.37
N LEU A 40 14.21 -10.03 0.07
CA LEU A 40 15.22 -10.01 -1.00
C LEU A 40 15.68 -8.60 -1.37
N THR A 41 14.98 -7.54 -0.93
CA THR A 41 15.35 -6.16 -1.28
C THR A 41 16.53 -5.61 -0.50
N THR A 42 17.02 -6.33 0.52
CA THR A 42 18.02 -5.86 1.51
C THR A 42 17.59 -4.69 2.40
N LEU A 43 16.38 -4.16 2.19
CA LEU A 43 15.82 -3.07 2.99
C LEU A 43 15.06 -3.61 4.22
N PRO A 44 14.96 -2.84 5.32
CA PRO A 44 14.31 -3.26 6.55
C PRO A 44 12.77 -3.22 6.41
N MET A 45 12.19 -4.21 5.73
CA MET A 45 10.76 -4.30 5.46
C MET A 45 10.22 -5.67 5.83
N GLY A 46 9.21 -5.68 6.70
CA GLY A 46 8.35 -6.84 6.93
C GLY A 46 7.38 -7.08 5.75
N GLY A 47 6.47 -8.02 5.88
CA GLY A 47 5.47 -8.36 4.86
C GLY A 47 4.04 -8.17 5.34
N GLY A 48 3.19 -7.59 4.50
CA GLY A 48 1.76 -7.48 4.74
C GLY A 48 0.95 -7.24 3.47
N LYS A 49 -0.37 -7.31 3.57
CA LYS A 49 -1.28 -6.96 2.47
C LYS A 49 -2.62 -6.50 3.02
N GLY A 50 -3.33 -5.65 2.29
CA GLY A 50 -4.69 -5.29 2.66
C GLY A 50 -5.57 -5.04 1.46
N GLY A 51 -6.81 -4.65 1.73
CA GLY A 51 -7.78 -4.39 0.69
C GLY A 51 -9.22 -4.51 1.13
N SER A 52 -10.11 -4.36 0.15
CA SER A 52 -11.55 -4.55 0.25
C SER A 52 -12.07 -5.10 -1.07
N ASP A 53 -13.17 -5.82 -0.97
CA ASP A 53 -14.07 -6.23 -2.07
C ASP A 53 -14.79 -5.06 -2.75
N PHE A 54 -14.53 -3.82 -2.36
CA PHE A 54 -15.00 -2.63 -3.07
C PHE A 54 -14.55 -2.64 -4.52
N ASP A 55 -15.51 -2.48 -5.44
CA ASP A 55 -15.25 -2.33 -6.87
C ASP A 55 -15.20 -0.84 -7.26
N PRO A 56 -13.99 -0.29 -7.57
CA PRO A 56 -13.86 1.09 -8.00
C PRO A 56 -14.38 1.31 -9.44
N LYS A 57 -14.63 0.25 -10.22
CA LYS A 57 -15.13 0.39 -11.58
C LYS A 57 -16.55 0.98 -11.56
N GLY A 58 -16.77 1.95 -12.45
CA GLY A 58 -18.05 2.65 -12.55
C GLY A 58 -18.37 3.58 -11.37
N LYS A 59 -17.44 3.81 -10.44
CA LYS A 59 -17.61 4.75 -9.33
C LYS A 59 -17.10 6.13 -9.74
N SER A 60 -17.84 7.16 -9.34
CA SER A 60 -17.39 8.54 -9.44
C SER A 60 -16.20 8.79 -8.52
N ASP A 61 -15.47 9.87 -8.81
CA ASP A 61 -14.33 10.29 -8.01
C ASP A 61 -14.70 10.53 -6.54
N ASN A 62 -15.85 11.17 -6.31
CA ASN A 62 -16.39 11.44 -4.98
C ASN A 62 -16.78 10.16 -4.21
N GLU A 63 -17.28 9.13 -4.89
CA GLU A 63 -17.58 7.85 -4.24
C GLU A 63 -16.29 7.14 -3.80
N VAL A 64 -15.27 7.14 -4.65
CA VAL A 64 -13.95 6.59 -4.32
C VAL A 64 -13.31 7.35 -3.16
N MET A 65 -13.41 8.69 -3.15
CA MET A 65 -12.91 9.51 -2.04
C MET A 65 -13.61 9.17 -0.72
N ARG A 66 -14.95 9.13 -0.71
CA ARG A 66 -15.73 8.76 0.48
C ARG A 66 -15.38 7.36 0.97
N PHE A 67 -15.22 6.41 0.06
CA PHE A 67 -14.80 5.05 0.40
C PHE A 67 -13.41 5.04 1.04
N CYS A 68 -12.42 5.68 0.43
CA CYS A 68 -11.06 5.77 0.97
C CYS A 68 -11.04 6.41 2.36
N GLN A 69 -11.81 7.48 2.57
CA GLN A 69 -11.94 8.13 3.87
C GLN A 69 -12.56 7.20 4.92
N SER A 70 -13.63 6.49 4.57
CA SER A 70 -14.27 5.51 5.44
C SER A 70 -13.30 4.39 5.81
N PHE A 71 -12.64 3.80 4.80
CA PHE A 71 -11.64 2.74 4.98
C PHE A 71 -10.49 3.17 5.89
N MET A 72 -9.94 4.38 5.69
CA MET A 72 -8.84 4.89 6.51
C MET A 72 -9.27 5.29 7.93
N THR A 73 -10.56 5.61 8.15
CA THR A 73 -11.07 5.92 9.49
C THR A 73 -10.90 4.74 10.45
N GLU A 74 -11.04 3.51 9.95
CA GLU A 74 -10.66 2.30 10.70
C GLU A 74 -9.15 2.05 10.63
N LEU A 75 -8.58 2.00 9.42
CA LEU A 75 -7.22 1.52 9.21
C LEU A 75 -6.16 2.31 9.98
N GLN A 76 -6.34 3.63 10.17
CA GLN A 76 -5.35 4.51 10.81
C GLN A 76 -4.86 4.02 12.18
N ARG A 77 -5.72 3.28 12.92
CA ARG A 77 -5.36 2.75 14.25
C ARG A 77 -4.29 1.67 14.20
N HIS A 78 -4.12 1.06 13.03
CA HIS A 78 -3.33 -0.16 12.82
C HIS A 78 -2.10 0.11 11.94
N VAL A 79 -1.95 1.32 11.38
CA VAL A 79 -0.86 1.70 10.49
C VAL A 79 -0.09 2.89 11.03
N GLY A 80 1.19 2.97 10.68
CA GLY A 80 2.11 3.97 11.19
C GLY A 80 3.50 3.79 10.58
N ALA A 81 4.32 4.84 10.59
CA ALA A 81 5.62 4.85 9.91
C ALA A 81 6.55 3.70 10.35
N ASP A 82 6.54 3.37 11.64
CA ASP A 82 7.36 2.30 12.22
C ASP A 82 6.56 1.04 12.56
N THR A 83 5.32 0.94 12.07
CA THR A 83 4.44 -0.20 12.34
C THR A 83 4.03 -0.90 11.05
N ASP A 84 3.30 -0.22 10.18
CA ASP A 84 2.76 -0.78 8.95
C ASP A 84 2.60 0.34 7.93
N VAL A 85 3.23 0.17 6.77
CA VAL A 85 3.32 1.16 5.69
C VAL A 85 2.66 0.61 4.43
N PRO A 86 1.34 0.84 4.20
CA PRO A 86 0.68 0.39 2.98
C PRO A 86 1.18 1.10 1.70
N ALA A 87 0.71 0.61 0.56
CA ALA A 87 1.00 1.13 -0.78
C ALA A 87 -0.20 0.92 -1.71
N GLY A 88 -0.07 1.37 -2.96
CA GLY A 88 -1.02 1.03 -4.03
C GLY A 88 -0.92 -0.42 -4.50
N ASP A 89 -1.99 -0.90 -5.11
CA ASP A 89 -2.12 -2.19 -5.82
C ASP A 89 -3.30 -2.07 -6.81
N ILE A 90 -3.85 -3.18 -7.33
CA ILE A 90 -5.02 -3.17 -8.22
C ILE A 90 -6.18 -2.42 -7.53
N GLY A 91 -6.73 -1.42 -8.22
CA GLY A 91 -7.81 -0.57 -7.71
C GLY A 91 -7.39 0.51 -6.71
N VAL A 92 -6.10 0.61 -6.36
CA VAL A 92 -5.53 1.64 -5.47
C VAL A 92 -4.32 2.28 -6.15
N GLY A 93 -4.56 3.33 -6.92
CA GLY A 93 -3.54 4.12 -7.58
C GLY A 93 -3.12 5.37 -6.80
N GLY A 94 -2.47 6.31 -7.48
CA GLY A 94 -2.00 7.56 -6.88
C GLY A 94 -3.13 8.43 -6.33
N ARG A 95 -4.31 8.38 -6.96
CA ARG A 95 -5.53 9.07 -6.50
C ARG A 95 -5.98 8.52 -5.14
N GLU A 96 -6.19 7.21 -5.05
CA GLU A 96 -6.66 6.55 -3.83
C GLU A 96 -5.63 6.73 -2.70
N ILE A 97 -4.33 6.61 -3.00
CA ILE A 97 -3.26 6.90 -2.03
C ILE A 97 -3.35 8.35 -1.52
N GLY A 98 -3.68 9.32 -2.38
CA GLY A 98 -3.92 10.70 -1.97
C GLY A 98 -5.08 10.85 -0.99
N TYR A 99 -6.23 10.23 -1.28
CA TYR A 99 -7.41 10.25 -0.41
C TYR A 99 -7.15 9.55 0.93
N LEU A 100 -6.51 8.38 0.89
CA LEU A 100 -6.11 7.62 2.08
C LEU A 100 -5.13 8.43 2.94
N PHE A 101 -4.09 9.01 2.33
CA PHE A 101 -3.10 9.81 3.05
C PHE A 101 -3.72 11.08 3.66
N GLY A 102 -4.59 11.77 2.91
CA GLY A 102 -5.30 12.94 3.39
C GLY A 102 -6.14 12.64 4.64
N GLN A 103 -6.89 11.52 4.62
CA GLN A 103 -7.68 11.10 5.78
C GLN A 103 -6.80 10.68 6.96
N TYR A 104 -5.73 9.91 6.72
CA TYR A 104 -4.79 9.53 7.78
C TYR A 104 -4.22 10.78 8.46
N LYS A 105 -3.69 11.72 7.68
CA LYS A 105 -3.11 12.97 8.18
C LYS A 105 -4.11 13.77 9.01
N ARG A 106 -5.38 13.86 8.56
CA ARG A 106 -6.44 14.56 9.29
C ARG A 106 -6.75 13.90 10.64
N LEU A 107 -6.79 12.57 10.70
CA LEU A 107 -7.16 11.81 11.91
C LEU A 107 -6.02 11.71 12.91
N ARG A 108 -4.79 11.52 12.44
CA ARG A 108 -3.58 11.37 13.27
C ARG A 108 -2.91 12.70 13.61
N ASN A 109 -3.26 13.76 12.89
CA ASN A 109 -2.64 15.08 13.00
C ASN A 109 -1.11 15.05 12.82
N GLU A 110 -0.62 14.26 11.87
CA GLU A 110 0.82 14.13 11.60
C GLU A 110 1.10 13.96 10.10
N PHE A 111 2.23 14.51 9.65
CA PHE A 111 2.74 14.31 8.29
C PHE A 111 3.94 13.35 8.35
N THR A 112 3.68 12.06 8.13
CA THR A 112 4.71 11.01 8.21
C THR A 112 4.64 10.04 7.03
N GLY A 113 5.65 9.16 6.93
CA GLY A 113 5.83 8.17 5.86
C GLY A 113 4.89 6.96 5.90
N VAL A 114 3.63 7.11 6.34
CA VAL A 114 2.71 5.96 6.53
C VAL A 114 2.24 5.28 5.23
N LEU A 115 2.36 5.96 4.09
CA LEU A 115 2.03 5.40 2.77
C LEU A 115 3.16 5.65 1.77
N THR A 116 3.48 4.65 0.96
CA THR A 116 4.34 4.82 -0.23
C THR A 116 3.50 4.95 -1.51
N GLY A 117 4.11 5.44 -2.59
CA GLY A 117 3.38 5.74 -3.83
C GLY A 117 2.68 7.11 -3.83
N LYS A 118 3.06 7.98 -2.90
CA LYS A 118 2.62 9.38 -2.80
C LYS A 118 3.05 10.20 -4.02
N ASN A 119 2.37 11.32 -4.29
CA ASN A 119 2.80 12.26 -5.32
C ASN A 119 4.07 12.99 -4.89
N ILE A 120 4.92 13.36 -5.85
CA ILE A 120 6.19 14.06 -5.59
C ILE A 120 6.02 15.36 -4.79
N LYS A 121 4.90 16.07 -4.96
CA LYS A 121 4.60 17.33 -4.26
C LYS A 121 4.41 17.17 -2.74
N TRP A 122 4.21 15.94 -2.24
CA TRP A 122 3.92 15.69 -0.83
C TRP A 122 4.54 14.36 -0.33
N GLY A 123 5.83 14.15 -0.65
CA GLY A 123 6.63 13.04 -0.10
C GLY A 123 6.60 11.76 -0.93
N GLY A 124 6.30 11.87 -2.22
CA GLY A 124 6.58 10.85 -3.22
C GLY A 124 8.06 10.78 -3.58
N SER A 125 8.45 9.71 -4.28
CA SER A 125 9.81 9.52 -4.78
C SER A 125 9.83 9.65 -6.30
N LEU A 126 10.91 10.24 -6.84
CA LEU A 126 11.23 10.12 -8.26
C LEU A 126 11.46 8.65 -8.61
N ILE A 127 11.40 8.31 -9.90
CA ILE A 127 11.57 6.95 -10.44
C ILE A 127 10.45 5.97 -10.03
N ARG A 128 9.48 6.37 -9.19
CA ARG A 128 8.40 5.46 -8.75
C ARG A 128 7.59 4.86 -9.91
N PRO A 129 7.24 5.59 -10.98
CA PRO A 129 6.57 4.98 -12.14
C PRO A 129 7.41 3.89 -12.83
N GLU A 130 8.72 4.11 -12.92
CA GLU A 130 9.66 3.28 -13.70
C GLU A 130 10.25 2.12 -12.88
N ALA A 131 10.30 2.24 -11.55
CA ALA A 131 11.09 1.40 -10.65
C ALA A 131 10.95 -0.11 -10.88
N THR A 132 9.73 -0.62 -11.10
CA THR A 132 9.51 -2.06 -11.33
C THR A 132 10.02 -2.50 -12.70
N GLY A 133 9.81 -1.70 -13.75
CA GLY A 133 10.27 -2.01 -15.09
C GLY A 133 11.79 -1.94 -15.20
N TYR A 134 12.39 -0.88 -14.65
CA TYR A 134 13.85 -0.74 -14.59
C TYR A 134 14.48 -1.87 -13.79
N GLY A 135 13.93 -2.21 -12.63
CA GLY A 135 14.43 -3.32 -11.81
C GLY A 135 14.40 -4.68 -12.52
N ALA A 136 13.39 -4.93 -13.38
CA ALA A 136 13.34 -6.16 -14.17
C ALA A 136 14.46 -6.21 -15.23
N VAL A 137 14.74 -5.09 -15.89
CA VAL A 137 15.84 -5.00 -16.87
C VAL A 137 17.19 -5.14 -16.17
N TYR A 138 17.41 -4.42 -15.05
CA TYR A 138 18.65 -4.53 -14.29
C TYR A 138 18.88 -5.94 -13.74
N PHE A 139 17.83 -6.62 -13.26
CA PHE A 139 17.98 -8.00 -12.80
C PHE A 139 18.37 -8.94 -13.95
N LEU A 140 17.80 -8.77 -15.14
CA LEU A 140 18.15 -9.58 -16.31
C LEU A 140 19.56 -9.30 -16.83
N GLU A 141 20.03 -8.05 -16.74
CA GLU A 141 21.39 -7.66 -17.12
C GLU A 141 22.47 -8.31 -16.24
N GLU A 142 22.14 -8.60 -14.98
CA GLU A 142 23.04 -9.21 -13.98
C GLU A 142 22.94 -10.76 -13.88
N MET A 143 22.11 -11.40 -14.72
CA MET A 143 21.92 -12.87 -14.77
C MET A 143 22.90 -13.56 -15.71
#